data_AF-A0A9J7BTE9-F1
#
_entry.id   AF-A0A9J7BTE9-F1
#
_cell.length_a   1.000
_cell.length_b   1.000
_cell.length_c   1.000
_cell.angle_alpha   90.00
_cell.angle_beta   90.00
_cell.angle_gamma   90.00
#
_symmetry.space_group_name_H-M   'P 1'
#
loop_
_entity.id
_entity.type
_entity.pdbx_description
1 polymer ?
#
loop_
_entity_poly.entity_id
_entity_poly.type
_entity_poly.pdbx_seq_one_letter_code
_entity_poly.pdbx_strand_id
1 'polypeptide(L)'
;MKVLREVCVLGSLLFVALSIATAQSAPATDQQSATQIRQLIDTYTQAVDAADPNLAAKVFLTTPDVSFINPVGHERGWNQIADECVCASWARPSRSAR
;
A
#
# COMPACT_ATOMS: atom_id res chain seq x y z
N MET A 1 46.64 -22.48 26.51
CA MET A 1 45.26 -23.00 26.37
C MET A 1 44.15 -22.06 26.87
N LYS A 2 44.46 -20.86 27.41
CA LYS A 2 43.45 -19.91 27.94
C LYS A 2 42.87 -18.99 26.85
N VAL A 3 43.71 -18.54 25.92
CA VAL A 3 43.37 -17.70 24.76
C VAL A 3 42.47 -18.40 23.72
N LEU A 4 42.55 -19.73 23.60
CA LEU A 4 41.73 -20.49 22.63
C LEU A 4 40.27 -20.68 23.10
N ARG A 5 40.01 -20.55 24.41
CA ARG A 5 38.66 -20.62 24.98
C ARG A 5 37.89 -19.30 24.85
N GLU A 6 38.56 -18.15 24.91
CA GLU A 6 37.89 -16.84 24.81
C GLU A 6 37.49 -16.47 23.39
N VAL A 7 38.29 -16.84 22.38
CA VAL A 7 37.97 -16.60 20.96
C VAL A 7 36.71 -17.37 20.54
N CYS A 8 36.52 -18.59 21.06
CA CYS A 8 35.29 -19.35 20.82
C CYS A 8 34.06 -18.69 21.45
N VAL A 9 34.15 -18.23 22.70
CA VAL A 9 32.98 -17.65 23.42
C VAL A 9 32.56 -16.32 22.82
N LEU A 10 33.52 -15.47 22.43
CA LEU A 10 33.25 -14.18 21.80
C LEU A 10 32.78 -14.31 20.33
N GLY A 11 33.28 -15.32 19.61
CA GLY A 11 32.81 -15.64 18.25
C GLY A 11 31.37 -16.16 18.21
N SER A 12 30.95 -16.92 19.23
CA SER A 12 29.57 -17.44 19.34
C SER A 12 28.55 -16.35 19.73
N LEU A 13 28.94 -15.37 20.55
CA LEU A 13 28.07 -14.26 20.95
C LEU A 13 27.79 -13.28 19.79
N LEU A 14 28.72 -13.11 18.85
CA LEU A 14 28.54 -12.24 17.68
C LEU A 14 27.58 -12.84 16.64
N PHE A 15 27.48 -14.17 16.55
CA PHE A 15 26.59 -14.83 15.59
C PHE A 15 25.10 -14.81 16.01
N VAL A 16 24.81 -14.88 17.31
CA VAL A 16 23.42 -14.88 17.81
C VAL A 16 22.75 -13.51 17.63
N ALA A 17 23.51 -12.41 17.70
CA ALA A 17 22.98 -11.07 17.49
C ALA A 17 22.62 -10.77 16.02
N LEU A 18 23.18 -11.50 15.05
CA LEU A 18 22.91 -11.28 13.62
C LEU A 18 21.67 -12.03 13.12
N SER A 19 21.16 -13.02 13.86
CA SER A 19 20.00 -13.83 13.46
C SER A 19 18.63 -13.23 13.77
N ILE A 20 18.55 -12.12 14.52
CA ILE A 20 17.27 -11.52 14.93
C ILE A 20 16.65 -10.63 13.81
N ALA A 21 17.36 -10.41 12.69
CA ALA A 21 16.93 -9.47 11.65
C ALA A 21 15.98 -10.05 10.58
N THR A 22 15.64 -11.35 10.61
CA THR A 22 14.55 -11.86 9.76
C THR A 22 13.23 -11.74 10.50
N ALA A 23 12.69 -10.52 10.54
CA ALA A 23 11.28 -10.31 10.84
C ALA A 23 10.47 -11.05 9.78
N GLN A 24 10.12 -12.31 10.08
CA GLN A 24 9.21 -13.10 9.29
C GLN A 24 7.85 -12.40 9.37
N SER A 25 7.47 -11.73 8.28
CA SER A 25 6.10 -11.26 8.08
C SER A 25 5.19 -12.48 8.15
N ALA A 26 4.59 -12.72 9.31
CA ALA A 26 3.57 -13.75 9.44
C ALA A 26 2.45 -13.44 8.45
N PRO A 27 1.87 -14.44 7.77
CA PRO A 27 0.75 -14.21 6.87
C PRO A 27 -0.37 -13.52 7.66
N ALA A 28 -0.86 -12.39 7.14
CA ALA A 28 -2.00 -11.73 7.73
C ALA A 28 -3.18 -12.71 7.78
N THR A 29 -3.82 -12.83 8.93
CA THR A 29 -5.04 -13.62 9.04
C THR A 29 -6.12 -13.03 8.13
N ASP A 30 -7.05 -13.84 7.65
CA ASP A 30 -8.13 -13.38 6.76
C ASP A 30 -8.89 -12.18 7.33
N GLN A 31 -9.07 -12.13 8.65
CA GLN A 31 -9.74 -11.02 9.33
C GLN A 31 -8.91 -9.73 9.31
N GLN A 32 -7.58 -9.83 9.46
CA GLN A 32 -6.68 -8.68 9.38
C GLN A 32 -6.68 -8.13 7.96
N SER A 33 -6.56 -8.99 6.95
CA SER A 33 -6.62 -8.62 5.53
C SER A 33 -7.97 -7.96 5.20
N ALA A 34 -9.08 -8.52 5.68
CA ALA A 34 -10.41 -7.94 5.47
C ALA A 34 -10.57 -6.57 6.15
N THR A 35 -9.91 -6.33 7.28
CA THR A 35 -9.91 -5.03 7.94
C THR A 35 -9.09 -4.01 7.16
N GLN A 36 -7.92 -4.40 6.66
CA GLN A 36 -7.05 -3.55 5.83
C GLN A 36 -7.72 -3.18 4.50
N ILE A 37 -8.40 -4.12 3.85
CA ILE A 37 -9.15 -3.86 2.61
C ILE A 37 -10.26 -2.84 2.86
N ARG A 38 -11.00 -2.93 3.98
CA ARG A 38 -12.02 -1.93 4.35
C ARG A 38 -11.42 -0.53 4.49
N GLN A 39 -10.27 -0.43 5.16
CA GLN A 39 -9.56 0.86 5.30
C GLN A 39 -9.09 1.42 3.95
N LEU A 40 -8.67 0.56 3.01
CA LEU A 40 -8.32 0.99 1.66
C LEU A 40 -9.54 1.49 0.88
N ILE A 41 -10.72 0.87 1.06
CA ILE A 41 -11.98 1.36 0.48
C ILE A 41 -12.35 2.72 1.04
N ASP A 42 -12.25 2.92 2.36
CA ASP A 42 -12.50 4.23 2.98
C ASP A 42 -11.55 5.31 2.44
N THR A 43 -10.26 4.95 2.28
CA THR A 43 -9.25 5.83 1.70
C THR A 43 -9.56 6.16 0.23
N TYR A 44 -10.05 5.19 -0.54
CA TYR A 44 -10.49 5.39 -1.91
C TYR A 44 -11.66 6.36 -1.99
N THR A 45 -12.70 6.19 -1.16
CA THR A 45 -13.85 7.11 -1.12
C THR A 45 -13.40 8.53 -0.79
N GLN A 46 -12.51 8.69 0.20
CA GLN A 46 -11.95 10.00 0.53
C GLN A 46 -11.14 10.59 -0.64
N ALA A 47 -10.34 9.78 -1.33
CA ALA A 47 -9.55 10.23 -2.47
C ALA A 47 -10.43 10.73 -3.62
N VAL A 48 -11.56 10.05 -3.88
CA VAL A 48 -12.54 10.46 -4.91
C VAL A 48 -13.28 11.73 -4.49
N ASP A 49 -13.77 11.81 -3.25
CA ASP A 49 -14.51 12.98 -2.74
C ASP A 49 -13.64 14.25 -2.70
N ALA A 50 -12.39 14.10 -2.28
CA ALA A 50 -11.42 15.18 -2.22
C ALA A 50 -10.75 15.46 -3.57
N ALA A 51 -10.93 14.55 -4.54
CA ALA A 51 -10.22 14.56 -5.81
C ALA A 51 -8.69 14.69 -5.58
N ASP A 52 -8.11 13.82 -4.73
CA ASP A 52 -6.70 13.88 -4.33
C ASP A 52 -5.90 12.68 -4.90
N PRO A 53 -5.00 12.89 -5.88
CA PRO A 53 -4.23 11.80 -6.49
C PRO A 53 -3.26 11.18 -5.50
N ASN A 54 -2.82 11.93 -4.48
CA ASN A 54 -1.87 11.44 -3.48
C ASN A 54 -2.55 10.46 -2.52
N LEU A 55 -3.84 10.65 -2.24
CA LEU A 55 -4.64 9.68 -1.49
C LEU A 55 -4.94 8.46 -2.36
N ALA A 56 -5.30 8.67 -3.63
CA ALA A 56 -5.54 7.56 -4.57
C ALA A 56 -4.29 6.68 -4.78
N ALA A 57 -3.09 7.27 -4.75
CA ALA A 57 -1.82 6.54 -4.86
C ALA A 57 -1.56 5.54 -3.71
N LYS A 58 -2.29 5.66 -2.60
CA LYS A 58 -2.24 4.70 -1.49
C LYS A 58 -3.11 3.46 -1.73
N VAL A 59 -4.05 3.54 -2.67
CA VAL A 59 -5.01 2.47 -2.99
C VAL A 59 -4.60 1.76 -4.27
N PHE A 60 -4.25 2.52 -5.31
CA PHE A 60 -3.87 1.96 -6.59
C PHE A 60 -2.40 1.56 -6.63
N LEU A 61 -2.09 0.51 -7.40
CA LEU A 61 -0.72 0.24 -7.79
C LEU A 61 -0.27 1.30 -8.79
N THR A 62 0.81 2.02 -8.47
CA THR A 62 1.31 3.13 -9.31
C THR A 62 2.20 2.63 -10.46
N THR A 63 1.67 1.75 -11.31
CA THR A 63 2.37 1.10 -12.43
C THR A 63 1.65 1.36 -13.77
N PRO A 64 2.28 1.11 -14.92
CA PRO A 64 1.59 1.20 -16.22
C PRO A 64 0.53 0.10 -16.44
N ASP A 65 0.55 -0.97 -15.66
CA ASP A 65 -0.31 -2.15 -15.86
C ASP A 65 -1.66 -2.08 -15.11
N VAL A 66 -1.81 -1.13 -14.18
CA VAL A 66 -3.09 -0.94 -13.47
C VAL A 66 -4.15 -0.44 -14.46
N SER A 67 -5.39 -0.86 -14.28
CA SER A 67 -6.53 -0.37 -15.06
C SER A 67 -7.67 0.04 -14.16
N PHE A 68 -8.46 0.99 -14.65
CA PHE A 68 -9.70 1.41 -14.03
C PHE A 68 -10.77 1.51 -15.12
N ILE A 69 -11.95 0.96 -14.84
CA ILE A 69 -13.10 1.01 -15.75
C ILE A 69 -14.22 1.72 -15.03
N ASN A 70 -14.87 2.60 -15.77
CA ASN A 70 -15.58 3.74 -15.24
C ASN A 70 -16.70 4.08 -16.25
N PRO A 71 -17.85 4.66 -15.84
CA PRO A 71 -18.96 4.91 -16.77
C PRO A 71 -18.61 5.79 -17.98
N VAL A 72 -17.56 6.61 -17.87
CA VAL A 72 -17.09 7.52 -18.91
C VAL A 72 -15.99 6.89 -19.77
N GLY A 73 -15.26 5.88 -19.26
CA GLY A 73 -14.13 5.35 -19.98
C GLY A 73 -13.37 4.20 -19.31
N HIS A 74 -12.16 3.99 -19.82
CA HIS A 74 -11.22 2.98 -19.36
C HIS A 74 -9.83 3.59 -19.32
N GLU A 75 -9.31 3.78 -18.13
CA GLU A 75 -7.99 4.34 -17.86
C GLU A 75 -6.96 3.20 -17.80
N ARG A 76 -5.84 3.37 -18.52
CA ARG A 76 -4.73 2.43 -18.55
C ARG A 76 -3.47 3.06 -17.98
N GLY A 77 -2.97 2.46 -16.90
CA GLY A 77 -1.83 2.91 -16.16
C GLY A 77 -2.16 4.02 -15.17
N TRP A 78 -1.33 4.12 -14.14
CA TRP A 78 -1.50 5.05 -13.05
C TRP A 78 -1.63 6.50 -13.50
N ASN A 79 -0.85 6.94 -14.49
CA ASN A 79 -0.90 8.34 -14.94
C ASN A 79 -2.30 8.73 -15.42
N GLN A 80 -2.95 7.88 -16.23
CA GLN A 80 -4.32 8.15 -16.69
C GLN A 80 -5.33 8.11 -15.55
N ILE A 81 -5.16 7.17 -14.61
CA ILE A 81 -6.01 7.11 -13.42
C ILE A 81 -5.81 8.37 -12.58
N ALA A 82 -4.59 8.84 -12.32
CA ALA A 82 -4.33 10.02 -11.51
C ALA A 82 -4.87 11.31 -12.15
N ASP A 83 -4.76 11.44 -13.46
CA ASP A 83 -5.32 12.56 -14.22
C ASP A 83 -6.86 12.58 -14.14
N GLU A 84 -7.50 11.41 -14.22
CA GLU A 84 -8.97 11.27 -14.25
C GLU A 84 -9.60 11.22 -12.85
N CYS A 85 -8.94 10.59 -11.87
CA CYS A 85 -9.39 10.36 -10.48
C CYS A 85 -9.57 11.67 -9.70
N VAL A 86 -9.13 12.80 -10.26
CA VAL A 86 -8.90 14.05 -9.53
C VAL A 86 -9.61 15.26 -10.13
N CYS A 87 -10.00 15.27 -11.41
CA CYS A 87 -10.29 16.57 -12.03
C CYS A 87 -11.47 16.74 -12.99
N ALA A 88 -12.31 15.75 -13.33
CA ALA A 88 -13.36 16.11 -14.32
C ALA A 88 -14.68 15.34 -14.31
N SER A 89 -14.69 14.01 -14.26
CA SER A 89 -15.90 13.28 -14.68
C SER A 89 -16.80 12.82 -13.54
N TRP A 90 -16.25 12.52 -12.35
CA TRP A 90 -16.98 11.97 -11.20
C TRP A 90 -17.41 13.01 -10.17
N ALA A 91 -16.68 14.12 -10.03
CA ALA A 91 -17.02 15.23 -9.14
C ALA A 91 -18.14 16.14 -9.67
N ARG A 92 -18.96 15.66 -10.63
CA ARG A 92 -20.17 16.38 -11.01
C ARG A 92 -21.16 16.29 -9.85
N PRO A 93 -21.63 17.41 -9.27
CA PRO A 93 -22.63 17.37 -8.22
C PRO A 93 -23.85 16.61 -8.72
N SER A 94 -24.25 15.58 -8.00
CA SER A 94 -25.58 15.01 -8.09
C SER A 94 -26.58 16.10 -7.66
N ARG A 95 -27.04 16.88 -8.64
CA ARG A 95 -28.38 17.48 -8.72
C ARG A 95 -28.91 18.07 -7.40
N SER A 96 -28.52 19.31 -7.08
CA SER A 96 -29.31 20.21 -6.21
C SER A 96 -29.97 21.35 -7.03
N ALA A 97 -30.78 21.00 -8.03
CA ALA A 97 -31.73 21.91 -8.67
C ALA A 97 -32.66 21.16 -9.65
N ARG A 98 -33.58 20.36 -9.12
CA ARG A 98 -34.99 20.22 -9.55
C ARG A 98 -35.66 19.06 -8.83
#